data_AF-A0A964AIM6-F1
#
_entry.id   AF-A0A964AIM6-F1
#
_cell.length_a   1.000
_cell.length_b   1.000
_cell.length_c   1.000
_cell.angle_alpha   90.00
_cell.angle_beta   90.00
_cell.angle_gamma   90.00
#
_symmetry.space_group_name_H-M   'P 1'
#
loop_
_entity.id
_entity.type
_entity.pdbx_description
1 polymer ?
#
loop_
_entity_poly.entity_id
_entity_poly.type
_entity_poly.pdbx_seq_one_letter_code
_entity_poly.pdbx_strand_id
1 'polypeptide(L)'
;MNPRAPALALLTAMTLACGLGRTKAPPTRLLVVLPWPGASAEEVEAMMVEPMEAALLSLPGLARIAARSEEGQGTVFLDFPPGTDPFEPMGQVMDRVPNSLPQDADAPLVGVLDEDRTLEIVAYGLDLLALSAWSEALEDRLYRVPGVSRVVRQGQMELTPTIRVDPERMVALGVGTDQLLASLGPSAADPFLLRVAPEPDLGQLADVMVVGTSYRVGDIAELSMSPREGGARVWRDGEPAVRVAVSFMDTTAVEDARAEVRGVLDGLDSPVRVWLPRASEQQALRVISAHEDEVAAVAEALGAAQVLTVCVEAAPMRCEVRHWGAPPEQVEAALATAAPGAQVYAVPSGSRRALLILAGPDRAALAETADRVVERLRQDPALAEVGPPLPGPGAPEMRYTLDRNAAARLGLTTSQLADALRLAGGHQVPGPGGQELTVQLGALEDPLAQQLLLDLNGTPQLVPLRTLAEVELTERPTTLLRWETRPAVVIEVGAKRDQDILAAIAEVPLPLGVTAEVVRGAVDLGL
;
A
#
# COMPACT_ATOMS: atom_id res chain seq x y z
N MET A 1 44.65 -53.93 -28.34
CA MET A 1 43.38 -53.20 -28.12
C MET A 1 43.56 -52.18 -27.01
N ASN A 2 42.68 -51.17 -26.92
CA ASN A 2 42.96 -49.90 -26.21
C ASN A 2 42.44 -49.91 -24.75
N PRO A 3 43.27 -49.66 -23.72
CA PRO A 3 42.87 -49.80 -22.31
C PRO A 3 42.38 -48.48 -21.68
N ARG A 4 41.11 -48.09 -21.91
CA ARG A 4 40.47 -46.92 -21.25
C ARG A 4 38.98 -47.09 -20.93
N ALA A 5 38.67 -47.84 -19.86
CA ALA A 5 37.38 -47.78 -19.16
C ALA A 5 37.53 -48.42 -17.75
N PRO A 6 37.96 -47.64 -16.74
CA PRO A 6 37.01 -47.32 -15.67
C PRO A 6 37.26 -45.91 -15.07
N ALA A 7 36.71 -44.88 -15.71
CA ALA A 7 36.73 -43.50 -15.20
C ALA A 7 35.35 -42.82 -15.21
N LEU A 8 34.41 -43.31 -16.02
CA LEU A 8 33.12 -42.64 -16.26
C LEU A 8 32.07 -42.89 -15.17
N ALA A 9 32.20 -43.98 -14.40
CA ALA A 9 31.23 -44.38 -13.38
C ALA A 9 31.38 -43.64 -12.03
N LEU A 10 32.49 -42.92 -11.81
CA LEU A 10 32.70 -42.08 -10.61
C LEU A 10 32.32 -40.61 -10.86
N LEU A 11 32.36 -40.14 -12.11
CA LEU A 11 31.99 -38.78 -12.47
C LEU A 11 30.48 -38.52 -12.38
N THR A 12 29.65 -39.51 -12.73
CA THR A 12 28.18 -39.42 -12.59
C THR A 12 27.70 -39.43 -11.14
N ALA A 13 28.48 -40.00 -10.21
CA ALA A 13 28.19 -39.95 -8.78
C ALA A 13 28.56 -38.58 -8.16
N MET A 14 29.60 -37.92 -8.67
CA MET A 14 30.06 -36.63 -8.13
C MET A 14 29.27 -35.42 -8.64
N THR A 15 28.61 -35.51 -9.80
CA THR A 15 27.69 -34.46 -10.29
C THR A 15 26.39 -34.37 -9.48
N LEU A 16 25.98 -35.42 -8.76
CA LEU A 16 24.76 -35.41 -7.96
C LEU A 16 24.96 -34.86 -6.53
N ALA A 17 26.20 -34.58 -6.12
CA ALA A 17 26.55 -34.15 -4.76
C ALA A 17 26.70 -32.62 -4.61
N CYS A 18 26.71 -31.85 -5.71
CA CYS A 18 26.96 -30.41 -5.70
C CYS A 18 25.69 -29.53 -5.79
N GLY A 19 24.50 -30.14 -5.93
CA GLY A 19 23.22 -29.44 -6.03
C GLY A 19 22.43 -29.32 -4.71
N LEU A 20 22.81 -30.06 -3.66
CA LEU A 20 22.10 -30.11 -2.38
C LEU A 20 22.74 -29.22 -1.31
N GLY A 21 23.00 -27.96 -1.66
CA GLY A 21 22.97 -26.91 -0.66
C GLY A 21 21.55 -26.85 -0.10
N ARG A 22 21.36 -27.18 1.19
CA ARG A 22 20.04 -27.22 1.82
C ARG A 22 19.44 -25.81 1.89
N THR A 23 18.73 -25.41 0.84
CA THR A 23 17.69 -24.39 0.93
C THR A 23 16.66 -24.90 1.94
N LYS A 24 16.73 -24.37 3.16
CA LYS A 24 15.69 -24.56 4.18
C LYS A 24 14.37 -24.14 3.52
N ALA A 25 13.37 -25.02 3.52
CA ALA A 25 12.05 -24.69 2.98
C ALA A 25 11.54 -23.37 3.61
N PRO A 26 10.76 -22.55 2.88
CA PRO A 26 10.23 -21.31 3.40
C PRO A 26 9.37 -21.55 4.65
N PRO A 27 9.29 -20.58 5.59
CA PRO A 27 8.37 -20.67 6.72
C PRO A 27 6.92 -20.71 6.20
N THR A 28 6.03 -21.41 6.89
CA THR A 28 4.59 -21.21 6.68
C THR A 28 4.26 -19.83 7.25
N ARG A 29 3.90 -18.85 6.42
CA ARG A 29 3.53 -17.50 6.88
C ARG A 29 2.03 -17.29 6.86
N LEU A 30 1.49 -16.71 7.93
CA LEU A 30 0.15 -16.13 7.94
C LEU A 30 0.22 -14.60 7.89
N LEU A 31 -0.84 -14.02 7.32
CA LEU A 31 -1.11 -12.60 7.23
C LEU A 31 -2.42 -12.30 7.99
N VAL A 32 -2.42 -11.29 8.85
CA VAL A 32 -3.62 -10.77 9.52
C VAL A 32 -3.78 -9.31 9.12
N VAL A 33 -4.73 -9.02 8.24
CA VAL A 33 -5.06 -7.66 7.82
C VAL A 33 -6.12 -7.09 8.75
N LEU A 34 -5.94 -5.82 9.14
CA LEU A 34 -6.73 -5.09 10.13
C LEU A 34 -7.21 -3.77 9.50
N PRO A 35 -8.28 -3.77 8.68
CA PRO A 35 -8.76 -2.56 8.04
C PRO A 35 -9.49 -1.66 9.06
N TRP A 36 -9.19 -0.36 9.02
CA TRP A 36 -9.89 0.68 9.78
C TRP A 36 -9.87 1.98 8.97
N PRO A 37 -10.73 2.10 7.94
CA PRO A 37 -10.68 3.19 6.97
C PRO A 37 -10.74 4.59 7.61
N GLY A 38 -9.84 5.48 7.20
CA GLY A 38 -9.76 6.85 7.72
C GLY A 38 -9.07 7.01 9.08
N ALA A 39 -8.58 5.93 9.70
CA ALA A 39 -7.67 6.00 10.84
C ALA A 39 -6.21 6.15 10.37
N SER A 40 -5.43 6.94 11.10
CA SER A 40 -4.00 7.16 10.80
C SER A 40 -3.11 5.98 11.18
N ALA A 41 -1.88 5.94 10.65
CA ALA A 41 -0.92 4.88 10.94
C ALA A 41 -0.62 4.72 12.45
N GLU A 42 -0.53 5.80 13.24
CA GLU A 42 -0.31 5.70 14.70
C GLU A 42 -1.55 5.20 15.45
N GLU A 43 -2.75 5.56 15.01
CA GLU A 43 -4.01 5.08 15.60
C GLU A 43 -4.20 3.60 15.28
N VAL A 44 -3.99 3.21 14.03
CA VAL A 44 -3.94 1.81 13.57
C VAL A 44 -2.89 1.02 14.35
N GLU A 45 -1.71 1.59 14.63
CA GLU A 45 -0.74 0.91 15.47
C GLU A 45 -1.27 0.67 16.88
N ALA A 46 -1.60 1.74 17.61
CA ALA A 46 -1.90 1.67 19.04
C ALA A 46 -3.24 0.95 19.35
N MET A 47 -4.21 1.02 18.43
CA MET A 47 -5.58 0.51 18.63
C MET A 47 -5.86 -0.79 17.88
N MET A 48 -5.20 -1.08 16.76
CA MET A 48 -5.37 -2.34 16.01
C MET A 48 -4.20 -3.28 16.19
N VAL A 49 -2.97 -2.83 15.91
CA VAL A 49 -1.79 -3.70 15.82
C VAL A 49 -1.25 -4.10 17.19
N GLU A 50 -1.03 -3.18 18.13
CA GLU A 50 -0.51 -3.53 19.46
C GLU A 50 -1.43 -4.51 20.23
N PRO A 51 -2.77 -4.33 20.25
CA PRO A 51 -3.67 -5.31 20.88
C PRO A 51 -3.66 -6.67 20.16
N MET A 52 -3.54 -6.69 18.83
CA MET A 52 -3.46 -7.92 18.06
C MET A 52 -2.13 -8.65 18.31
N GLU A 53 -0.98 -7.97 18.20
CA GLU A 53 0.34 -8.53 18.56
C GLU A 53 0.32 -9.15 19.97
N ALA A 54 -0.22 -8.42 20.96
CA ALA A 54 -0.30 -8.89 22.34
C ALA A 54 -1.12 -10.18 22.52
N ALA A 55 -2.19 -10.37 21.73
CA ALA A 55 -2.96 -11.61 21.73
C ALA A 55 -2.22 -12.76 21.01
N LEU A 56 -1.59 -12.47 19.87
CA LEU A 56 -0.97 -13.46 18.99
C LEU A 56 0.41 -13.93 19.47
N LEU A 57 1.11 -13.17 20.32
CA LEU A 57 2.34 -13.61 21.02
C LEU A 57 2.20 -14.96 21.76
N SER A 58 0.96 -15.36 22.09
CA SER A 58 0.65 -16.61 22.78
C SER A 58 0.50 -17.85 21.87
N LEU A 59 0.67 -17.71 20.55
CA LEU A 59 0.39 -18.77 19.59
C LEU A 59 1.41 -19.93 19.65
N PRO A 60 0.95 -21.18 19.86
CA PRO A 60 1.77 -22.38 19.72
C PRO A 60 2.53 -22.42 18.38
N GLY A 61 3.85 -22.61 18.47
CA GLY A 61 4.71 -22.78 17.29
C GLY A 61 5.02 -21.51 16.50
N LEU A 62 4.54 -20.33 16.92
CA LEU A 62 4.95 -19.05 16.36
C LEU A 62 6.48 -18.90 16.51
N ALA A 63 7.18 -18.67 15.39
CA ALA A 63 8.64 -18.57 15.34
C ALA A 63 9.14 -17.12 15.29
N ARG A 64 8.30 -16.19 14.82
CA ARG A 64 8.55 -14.74 14.77
C ARG A 64 7.24 -13.98 14.55
N ILE A 65 7.15 -12.76 15.07
CA ILE A 65 6.07 -11.80 14.79
C ILE A 65 6.63 -10.46 14.31
N ALA A 66 5.99 -9.88 13.31
CA ALA A 66 6.26 -8.52 12.84
C ALA A 66 4.97 -7.87 12.34
N ALA A 67 4.95 -6.54 12.25
CA ALA A 67 3.77 -5.82 11.79
C ALA A 67 4.10 -4.53 11.05
N ARG A 68 3.11 -4.07 10.28
CA ARG A 68 3.07 -2.81 9.55
C ARG A 68 1.76 -2.10 9.88
N SER A 69 1.84 -0.79 10.08
CA SER A 69 0.67 0.08 10.22
C SER A 69 0.76 1.20 9.20
N GLU A 70 -0.32 1.43 8.47
CA GLU A 70 -0.48 2.50 7.49
C GLU A 70 -1.82 3.20 7.74
N GLU A 71 -2.04 4.32 7.05
CA GLU A 71 -3.36 4.93 7.00
C GLU A 71 -4.40 3.92 6.47
N GLY A 72 -5.53 3.81 7.17
CA GLY A 72 -6.62 2.90 6.83
C GLY A 72 -6.39 1.41 7.12
N GLN A 73 -5.16 0.94 7.38
CA GLN A 73 -4.87 -0.50 7.45
C GLN A 73 -3.67 -0.89 8.32
N GLY A 74 -3.90 -1.80 9.27
CA GLY A 74 -2.85 -2.56 9.95
C GLY A 74 -2.62 -3.92 9.28
N THR A 75 -1.42 -4.48 9.42
CA THR A 75 -1.08 -5.82 8.91
C THR A 75 -0.06 -6.49 9.82
N VAL A 76 -0.38 -7.68 10.33
CA VAL A 76 0.51 -8.50 11.17
C VAL A 76 0.94 -9.75 10.40
N PHE A 77 2.24 -10.01 10.40
CA PHE A 77 2.89 -11.14 9.75
C PHE A 77 3.34 -12.16 10.82
N LEU A 78 2.98 -13.43 10.64
CA LEU A 78 3.29 -14.52 11.56
C LEU A 78 4.12 -15.59 10.84
N ASP A 79 5.38 -15.77 11.23
CA ASP A 79 6.26 -16.83 10.71
C ASP A 79 6.11 -18.10 11.56
N PHE A 80 5.77 -19.22 10.93
CA PHE A 80 5.78 -20.57 11.53
C PHE A 80 6.85 -21.47 10.91
N PRO A 81 7.28 -22.55 11.59
CA PRO A 81 8.21 -23.53 11.04
C PRO A 81 7.78 -24.06 9.65
N PRO A 82 8.74 -24.31 8.73
CA PRO A 82 8.44 -24.85 7.41
C PRO A 82 7.69 -26.18 7.49
N GLY A 83 6.54 -26.27 6.82
CA GLY A 83 5.70 -27.48 6.82
C GLY A 83 4.67 -27.54 7.95
N THR A 84 4.49 -26.47 8.74
CA THR A 84 3.28 -26.26 9.53
C THR A 84 2.07 -26.17 8.60
N ASP A 85 1.00 -26.91 8.90
CA ASP A 85 -0.31 -26.76 8.26
C ASP A 85 -0.87 -25.36 8.63
N PRO A 86 -1.22 -24.48 7.66
CA PRO A 86 -1.70 -23.14 7.96
C PRO A 86 -3.08 -23.11 8.63
N PHE A 87 -3.95 -24.11 8.43
CA PHE A 87 -5.33 -24.04 8.90
C PHE A 87 -5.46 -24.10 10.44
N GLU A 88 -4.55 -24.80 11.11
CA GLU A 88 -4.50 -24.85 12.58
C GLU A 88 -4.18 -23.46 13.19
N PRO A 89 -3.06 -22.79 12.88
CA PRO A 89 -2.78 -21.45 13.38
C PRO A 89 -3.78 -20.41 12.89
N MET A 90 -4.34 -20.52 11.67
CA MET A 90 -5.41 -19.61 11.21
C MET A 90 -6.64 -19.63 12.14
N GLY A 91 -7.12 -20.82 12.54
CA GLY A 91 -8.20 -20.93 13.53
C GLY A 91 -7.81 -20.32 14.87
N GLN A 92 -6.58 -20.58 15.34
CA GLN A 92 -6.07 -20.06 16.61
C GLN A 92 -5.87 -18.53 16.62
N VAL A 93 -5.66 -17.89 15.46
CA VAL A 93 -5.67 -16.43 15.29
C VAL A 93 -7.11 -15.89 15.42
N MET A 94 -8.08 -16.50 14.72
CA MET A 94 -9.48 -16.08 14.77
C MET A 94 -10.06 -16.18 16.20
N ASP A 95 -9.74 -17.26 16.92
CA ASP A 95 -10.10 -17.45 18.35
C ASP A 95 -9.47 -16.41 19.31
N ARG A 96 -8.52 -15.59 18.84
CA ARG A 96 -7.75 -14.62 19.63
C ARG A 96 -7.99 -13.16 19.25
N VAL A 97 -8.87 -12.87 18.29
CA VAL A 97 -9.21 -11.49 17.92
C VAL A 97 -9.69 -10.73 19.17
N PRO A 98 -9.02 -9.64 19.59
CA PRO A 98 -9.30 -9.02 20.87
C PRO A 98 -10.55 -8.14 20.82
N ASN A 99 -11.43 -8.26 21.81
CA ASN A 99 -12.63 -7.42 21.97
C ASN A 99 -12.34 -5.94 22.32
N SER A 100 -11.08 -5.50 22.23
CA SER A 100 -10.64 -4.12 22.46
C SER A 100 -10.36 -3.34 21.18
N LEU A 101 -10.52 -3.95 20.00
CA LEU A 101 -10.49 -3.23 18.73
C LEU A 101 -11.65 -2.19 18.67
N PRO A 102 -11.47 -1.06 17.95
CA PRO A 102 -12.55 -0.12 17.60
C PRO A 102 -13.79 -0.82 17.02
N GLN A 103 -14.98 -0.27 17.30
CA GLN A 103 -16.25 -0.85 16.83
C GLN A 103 -16.62 -0.43 15.40
N ASP A 104 -15.88 0.56 14.90
CA ASP A 104 -15.92 1.18 13.58
C ASP A 104 -14.78 0.68 12.65
N ALA A 105 -13.94 -0.24 13.13
CA ALA A 105 -13.00 -1.00 12.32
C ALA A 105 -13.68 -2.22 11.68
N ASP A 106 -13.15 -2.66 10.53
CA ASP A 106 -13.64 -3.84 9.83
C ASP A 106 -13.18 -5.15 10.50
N ALA A 107 -13.87 -6.25 10.18
CA ALA A 107 -13.51 -7.57 10.67
C ALA A 107 -12.10 -7.99 10.18
N PRO A 108 -11.18 -8.42 11.08
CA PRO A 108 -9.86 -8.90 10.70
C PRO A 108 -9.89 -10.03 9.67
N LEU A 109 -9.04 -9.91 8.64
CA LEU A 109 -8.93 -10.89 7.56
C LEU A 109 -7.64 -11.70 7.74
N VAL A 110 -7.77 -13.01 7.94
CA VAL A 110 -6.64 -13.93 8.10
C VAL A 110 -6.43 -14.72 6.82
N GLY A 111 -5.20 -14.75 6.32
CA GLY A 111 -4.81 -15.51 5.13
C GLY A 111 -3.42 -16.14 5.26
N VAL A 112 -3.06 -16.96 4.28
CA VAL A 112 -1.71 -17.53 4.12
C VAL A 112 -0.93 -16.63 3.16
N LEU A 113 0.30 -16.25 3.52
CA LEU A 113 1.21 -15.63 2.55
C LEU A 113 2.08 -16.72 1.93
N ASP A 114 1.69 -17.14 0.73
CA ASP A 114 2.30 -18.26 0.01
C ASP A 114 2.97 -17.73 -1.28
N GLU A 115 4.16 -17.17 -1.11
CA GLU A 115 4.90 -16.48 -2.19
C GLU A 115 5.28 -17.42 -3.36
N ASP A 116 5.40 -18.73 -3.09
CA ASP A 116 5.64 -19.75 -4.11
C ASP A 116 4.35 -20.18 -4.88
N ARG A 117 3.16 -19.65 -4.52
CA ARG A 117 1.86 -19.95 -5.15
C ARG A 117 1.24 -18.81 -5.96
N THR A 118 1.99 -17.76 -6.30
CA THR A 118 1.41 -16.60 -7.02
C THR A 118 1.97 -16.40 -8.42
N LEU A 119 1.08 -16.36 -9.42
CA LEU A 119 1.37 -15.95 -10.79
C LEU A 119 1.05 -14.46 -10.97
N GLU A 120 2.09 -13.64 -10.88
CA GLU A 120 2.09 -12.26 -11.37
C GLU A 120 1.87 -12.17 -12.89
N ILE A 121 1.06 -11.21 -13.30
CA ILE A 121 0.79 -10.80 -14.69
C ILE A 121 0.88 -9.27 -14.74
N VAL A 122 1.56 -8.68 -15.72
CA VAL A 122 1.58 -7.22 -15.93
C VAL A 122 1.11 -6.88 -17.33
N ALA A 123 0.04 -6.10 -17.44
CA ALA A 123 -0.61 -5.68 -18.68
C ALA A 123 -0.38 -4.19 -18.95
N TYR A 124 -0.04 -3.82 -20.18
CA TYR A 124 0.38 -2.47 -20.57
C TYR A 124 0.16 -2.22 -22.08
N GLY A 125 0.36 -0.98 -22.56
CA GLY A 125 0.18 -0.61 -23.97
C GLY A 125 -1.25 -0.22 -24.39
N LEU A 126 -2.10 0.14 -23.41
CA LEU A 126 -3.36 0.85 -23.60
C LEU A 126 -3.45 1.99 -22.58
N ASP A 127 -4.45 2.86 -22.73
CA ASP A 127 -4.81 3.82 -21.69
C ASP A 127 -5.30 3.10 -20.41
N LEU A 128 -5.19 3.78 -19.27
CA LEU A 128 -5.43 3.14 -17.97
C LEU A 128 -6.89 2.72 -17.76
N LEU A 129 -7.86 3.39 -18.37
CA LEU A 129 -9.27 3.00 -18.33
C LEU A 129 -9.50 1.69 -19.09
N ALA A 130 -8.98 1.58 -20.32
CA ALA A 130 -9.06 0.36 -21.11
C ALA A 130 -8.27 -0.80 -20.49
N LEU A 131 -7.10 -0.56 -19.88
CA LEU A 131 -6.38 -1.56 -19.09
C LEU A 131 -7.18 -2.02 -17.87
N SER A 132 -7.89 -1.12 -17.19
CA SER A 132 -8.72 -1.44 -16.02
C SER A 132 -9.87 -2.36 -16.42
N ALA A 133 -10.64 -2.01 -17.46
CA ALA A 133 -11.72 -2.86 -17.98
C ALA A 133 -11.20 -4.21 -18.53
N TRP A 134 -10.02 -4.24 -19.17
CA TRP A 134 -9.38 -5.47 -19.61
C TRP A 134 -8.97 -6.36 -18.43
N SER A 135 -8.45 -5.77 -17.35
CA SER A 135 -8.02 -6.50 -16.15
C SER A 135 -9.19 -7.16 -15.42
N GLU A 136 -10.36 -6.52 -15.43
CA GLU A 136 -11.61 -7.06 -14.89
C GLU A 136 -12.10 -8.25 -15.72
N ALA A 137 -12.15 -8.08 -17.04
CA ALA A 137 -12.50 -9.15 -17.98
C ALA A 137 -11.47 -10.31 -17.98
N LEU A 138 -10.25 -10.09 -17.48
CA LEU A 138 -9.27 -11.13 -17.19
C LEU A 138 -9.52 -11.79 -15.83
N GLU A 139 -9.73 -11.05 -14.74
CA GLU A 139 -10.05 -11.59 -13.41
C GLU A 139 -11.23 -12.58 -13.47
N ASP A 140 -12.28 -12.18 -14.18
CA ASP A 140 -13.49 -12.97 -14.40
C ASP A 140 -13.19 -14.31 -15.13
N ARG A 141 -12.17 -14.34 -16.00
CA ARG A 141 -11.68 -15.56 -16.66
C ARG A 141 -10.75 -16.38 -15.77
N LEU A 142 -9.91 -15.73 -14.96
CA LEU A 142 -8.96 -16.37 -14.06
C LEU A 142 -9.66 -17.18 -12.98
N TYR A 143 -10.76 -16.69 -12.40
CA TYR A 143 -11.57 -17.48 -11.45
C TYR A 143 -12.24 -18.74 -12.06
N ARG A 144 -12.16 -18.95 -13.38
CA ARG A 144 -12.59 -20.18 -14.05
C ARG A 144 -11.44 -21.20 -14.25
N VAL A 145 -10.19 -20.82 -14.00
CA VAL A 145 -9.02 -21.71 -14.02
C VAL A 145 -9.00 -22.57 -12.75
N PRO A 146 -8.93 -23.91 -12.84
CA PRO A 146 -8.88 -24.79 -11.68
C PRO A 146 -7.73 -24.47 -10.73
N GLY A 147 -8.03 -24.40 -9.43
CA GLY A 147 -7.02 -24.17 -8.40
C GLY A 147 -6.67 -22.70 -8.12
N VAL A 148 -7.17 -21.73 -8.89
CA VAL A 148 -7.09 -20.30 -8.51
C VAL A 148 -7.83 -20.08 -7.20
N SER A 149 -7.17 -19.44 -6.23
CA SER A 149 -7.69 -19.15 -4.89
C SER A 149 -8.04 -17.68 -4.71
N ARG A 150 -7.30 -16.77 -5.36
CA ARG A 150 -7.47 -15.32 -5.28
C ARG A 150 -6.91 -14.67 -6.53
N VAL A 151 -7.59 -13.64 -7.04
CA VAL A 151 -7.02 -12.66 -7.96
C VAL A 151 -6.93 -11.33 -7.20
N VAL A 152 -5.87 -10.56 -7.44
CA VAL A 152 -5.70 -9.19 -6.93
C VAL A 152 -5.25 -8.30 -8.07
N ARG A 153 -5.96 -7.19 -8.29
CA ARG A 153 -5.59 -6.16 -9.27
C ARG A 153 -4.99 -4.95 -8.55
N GLN A 154 -3.91 -4.41 -9.12
CA GLN A 154 -3.28 -3.15 -8.69
C GLN A 154 -2.84 -2.35 -9.92
N GLY A 155 -2.89 -1.02 -9.85
CA GLY A 155 -2.65 -0.15 -11.02
C GLY A 155 -3.92 0.24 -11.76
N GLN A 156 -5.06 -0.39 -11.51
CA GLN A 156 -6.33 0.00 -12.11
C GLN A 156 -6.77 1.41 -11.69
N MET A 157 -7.42 2.12 -12.61
CA MET A 157 -8.17 3.33 -12.32
C MET A 157 -9.58 2.94 -11.86
N GLU A 158 -9.74 2.75 -10.56
CA GLU A 158 -11.07 2.68 -9.93
C GLU A 158 -11.74 4.06 -10.04
N LEU A 159 -12.99 4.10 -10.50
CA LEU A 159 -13.78 5.32 -10.62
C LEU A 159 -14.80 5.41 -9.48
N THR A 160 -14.68 6.44 -8.63
CA THR A 160 -15.64 6.71 -7.57
C THR A 160 -16.60 7.84 -7.96
N PRO A 161 -17.87 7.78 -7.52
CA PRO A 161 -18.77 8.92 -7.60
C PRO A 161 -18.21 10.10 -6.80
N THR A 162 -18.02 11.22 -7.47
CA THR A 162 -17.55 12.47 -6.88
C THR A 162 -18.67 13.51 -6.91
N ILE A 163 -19.04 13.99 -5.73
CA ILE A 163 -20.01 15.06 -5.53
C ILE A 163 -19.20 16.33 -5.26
N ARG A 164 -19.02 17.17 -6.29
CA ARG A 164 -18.32 18.45 -6.22
C ARG A 164 -19.33 19.56 -5.89
N VAL A 165 -19.33 19.97 -4.64
CA VAL A 165 -20.33 20.86 -4.04
C VAL A 165 -20.01 22.32 -4.33
N ASP A 166 -20.98 23.09 -4.83
CA ASP A 166 -20.87 24.53 -5.06
C ASP A 166 -21.26 25.29 -3.76
N PRO A 167 -20.29 25.84 -3.01
CA PRO A 167 -20.59 26.48 -1.74
C PRO A 167 -21.35 27.80 -1.90
N GLU A 168 -21.19 28.52 -3.01
CA GLU A 168 -21.94 29.76 -3.26
C GLU A 168 -23.42 29.46 -3.50
N ARG A 169 -23.75 28.36 -4.20
CA ARG A 169 -25.13 27.88 -4.31
C ARG A 169 -25.70 27.43 -2.98
N MET A 170 -24.95 26.70 -2.15
CA MET A 170 -25.44 26.30 -0.82
C MET A 170 -25.76 27.52 0.06
N VAL A 171 -24.89 28.55 0.06
CA VAL A 171 -25.16 29.83 0.72
C VAL A 171 -26.42 30.51 0.15
N ALA A 172 -26.53 30.60 -1.18
CA ALA A 172 -27.65 31.27 -1.85
C ALA A 172 -29.00 30.56 -1.68
N LEU A 173 -29.01 29.23 -1.53
CA LEU A 173 -30.20 28.41 -1.35
C LEU A 173 -30.53 28.12 0.13
N GLY A 174 -29.64 28.48 1.06
CA GLY A 174 -29.84 28.28 2.51
C GLY A 174 -29.62 26.84 2.99
N VAL A 175 -28.78 26.07 2.29
CA VAL A 175 -28.51 24.66 2.59
C VAL A 175 -27.25 24.49 3.45
N GLY A 176 -27.34 23.68 4.51
CA GLY A 176 -26.23 23.37 5.42
C GLY A 176 -25.37 22.19 4.97
N THR A 177 -24.10 22.17 5.39
CA THR A 177 -23.17 21.04 5.18
C THR A 177 -23.60 19.77 5.93
N ASP A 178 -24.14 19.94 7.12
CA ASP A 178 -24.78 18.92 7.95
C ASP A 178 -26.01 18.30 7.25
N GLN A 179 -26.86 19.13 6.64
CA GLN A 179 -28.03 18.70 5.88
C GLN A 179 -27.63 17.83 4.68
N LEU A 180 -26.60 18.25 3.93
CA LEU A 180 -26.06 17.48 2.80
C LEU A 180 -25.50 16.12 3.25
N LEU A 181 -24.61 16.10 4.26
CA LEU A 181 -24.02 14.85 4.77
C LEU A 181 -25.09 13.89 5.32
N ALA A 182 -26.08 14.40 6.06
CA ALA A 182 -27.21 13.60 6.56
C ALA A 182 -28.11 13.04 5.43
N SER A 183 -28.07 13.61 4.23
CA SER A 183 -28.81 13.13 3.05
C SER A 183 -28.09 12.02 2.29
N LEU A 184 -26.76 12.00 2.36
CA LEU A 184 -25.92 11.04 1.63
C LEU A 184 -25.60 9.77 2.43
N GLY A 185 -25.66 9.84 3.77
CA GLY A 185 -25.32 8.73 4.66
C GLY A 185 -26.23 7.50 4.55
N PRO A 186 -25.87 6.38 5.21
CA PRO A 186 -26.43 5.06 4.95
C PRO A 186 -27.93 4.90 5.25
N SER A 187 -28.56 5.81 6.01
CA SER A 187 -30.02 5.84 6.19
C SER A 187 -30.82 6.21 4.93
N ALA A 188 -30.16 6.64 3.85
CA ALA A 188 -30.77 6.80 2.53
C ALA A 188 -31.00 5.47 1.79
N ALA A 189 -30.49 4.34 2.30
CA ALA A 189 -30.64 3.02 1.69
C ALA A 189 -31.79 2.21 2.33
N ASP A 190 -32.65 1.61 1.51
CA ASP A 190 -33.72 0.70 1.95
C ASP A 190 -33.11 -0.65 2.41
N PRO A 191 -33.17 -1.02 3.71
CA PRO A 191 -32.34 -2.07 4.31
C PRO A 191 -32.73 -3.51 3.93
N PHE A 192 -33.67 -3.70 3.01
CA PHE A 192 -34.17 -5.03 2.60
C PHE A 192 -33.63 -5.54 1.25
N LEU A 193 -32.81 -4.76 0.53
CA LEU A 193 -32.18 -5.21 -0.71
C LEU A 193 -30.73 -5.65 -0.50
N LEU A 194 -30.53 -6.97 -0.43
CA LEU A 194 -29.22 -7.60 -0.59
C LEU A 194 -28.74 -7.33 -2.04
N ARG A 195 -27.99 -6.24 -2.22
CA ARG A 195 -27.53 -5.77 -3.53
C ARG A 195 -26.12 -6.24 -3.80
N VAL A 196 -25.94 -6.95 -4.92
CA VAL A 196 -24.72 -6.79 -5.72
C VAL A 196 -24.63 -5.30 -6.06
N ALA A 197 -23.48 -4.66 -5.83
CA ALA A 197 -23.30 -3.25 -6.11
C ALA A 197 -23.59 -2.97 -7.60
N PRO A 198 -24.58 -2.12 -7.94
CA PRO A 198 -24.74 -1.64 -9.31
C PRO A 198 -23.56 -0.74 -9.68
N GLU A 199 -23.33 -0.55 -10.98
CA GLU A 199 -22.57 0.62 -11.45
C GLU A 199 -23.19 1.91 -10.83
N PRO A 200 -22.39 2.88 -10.36
CA PRO A 200 -22.94 4.02 -9.64
C PRO A 200 -23.84 4.91 -10.50
N ASP A 201 -25.14 4.88 -10.21
CA ASP A 201 -26.12 5.72 -10.88
C ASP A 201 -26.05 7.15 -10.33
N LEU A 202 -25.25 7.98 -11.00
CA LEU A 202 -25.14 9.42 -10.73
C LEU A 202 -26.49 10.15 -10.86
N GLY A 203 -27.45 9.62 -11.63
CA GLY A 203 -28.81 10.15 -11.72
C GLY A 203 -29.61 9.90 -10.45
N GLN A 204 -29.56 8.68 -9.89
CA GLN A 204 -30.14 8.38 -8.58
C GLN A 204 -29.52 9.24 -7.47
N LEU A 205 -28.19 9.46 -7.50
CA LEU A 205 -27.51 10.33 -6.54
C LEU A 205 -27.88 11.82 -6.72
N ALA A 206 -27.99 12.30 -7.96
CA ALA A 206 -28.41 13.68 -8.24
C ALA A 206 -29.84 13.96 -7.79
N ASP A 207 -30.73 12.96 -7.86
CA ASP A 207 -32.15 13.06 -7.46
C ASP A 207 -32.40 12.91 -5.95
N VAL A 208 -31.38 12.63 -5.13
CA VAL A 208 -31.50 12.62 -3.66
C VAL A 208 -31.96 14.00 -3.17
N MET A 209 -33.04 14.03 -2.40
CA MET A 209 -33.55 15.25 -1.75
C MET A 209 -32.70 15.61 -0.54
N VAL A 210 -32.26 16.86 -0.43
CA VAL A 210 -31.45 17.31 0.70
C VAL A 210 -32.35 17.55 1.93
N VAL A 211 -32.05 16.85 3.02
CA VAL A 211 -32.82 16.79 4.27
C VAL A 211 -33.13 18.19 4.81
N GLY A 212 -34.42 18.45 5.07
CA GLY A 212 -34.92 19.73 5.55
C GLY A 212 -35.21 20.76 4.46
N THR A 213 -34.89 20.46 3.19
CA THR A 213 -35.04 21.40 2.06
C THR A 213 -36.02 20.89 1.00
N SER A 214 -36.25 21.70 -0.05
CA SER A 214 -36.93 21.29 -1.28
C SER A 214 -35.99 21.08 -2.47
N TYR A 215 -34.67 21.04 -2.23
CA TYR A 215 -33.64 20.94 -3.26
C TYR A 215 -33.10 19.51 -3.36
N ARG A 216 -32.54 19.19 -4.52
CA ARG A 216 -31.84 17.95 -4.83
C ARG A 216 -30.33 18.14 -4.69
N VAL A 217 -29.57 17.07 -4.51
CA VAL A 217 -28.09 17.12 -4.52
C VAL A 217 -27.59 17.72 -5.84
N GLY A 218 -28.21 17.39 -6.97
CA GLY A 218 -27.89 17.97 -8.29
C GLY A 218 -28.19 19.47 -8.46
N ASP A 219 -28.94 20.11 -7.55
CA ASP A 219 -29.15 21.57 -7.59
C ASP A 219 -27.92 22.34 -7.03
N ILE A 220 -27.21 21.72 -6.08
CA ILE A 220 -26.09 22.32 -5.31
C ILE A 220 -24.72 21.71 -5.60
N ALA A 221 -24.65 20.59 -6.33
CA ALA A 221 -23.39 19.90 -6.64
C ALA A 221 -23.34 19.41 -8.08
N GLU A 222 -22.13 19.36 -8.64
CA GLU A 222 -21.81 18.63 -9.86
C GLU A 222 -21.45 17.18 -9.50
N LEU A 223 -22.16 16.22 -10.09
CA LEU A 223 -21.90 14.79 -9.91
C LEU A 223 -21.13 14.25 -11.11
N SER A 224 -20.01 13.59 -10.82
CA SER A 224 -19.07 13.06 -11.83
C SER A 224 -18.49 11.73 -11.36
N MET A 225 -17.89 10.97 -12.26
CA MET A 225 -16.96 9.89 -11.88
C MET A 225 -15.54 10.47 -11.92
N SER A 226 -14.78 10.37 -10.83
CA SER A 226 -13.34 10.68 -10.81
C SER A 226 -12.54 9.42 -10.45
N PRO A 227 -11.24 9.36 -10.75
CA PRO A 227 -10.36 8.34 -10.19
C PRO A 227 -10.39 8.33 -8.66
N ARG A 228 -10.28 7.15 -8.06
CA ARG A 228 -10.04 6.98 -6.62
C ARG A 228 -8.64 7.52 -6.26
N GLU A 229 -8.59 8.53 -5.40
CA GLU A 229 -7.34 9.05 -4.85
C GLU A 229 -6.68 8.02 -3.90
N GLY A 230 -5.35 8.05 -3.78
CA GLY A 230 -4.56 7.13 -2.94
C GLY A 230 -4.37 5.73 -3.52
N GLY A 231 -4.79 5.46 -4.76
CA GLY A 231 -4.59 4.17 -5.42
C GLY A 231 -3.13 3.85 -5.73
N ALA A 232 -2.75 2.57 -5.65
CA ALA A 232 -1.47 2.09 -6.18
C ALA A 232 -1.51 2.11 -7.71
N ARG A 233 -0.57 2.84 -8.34
CA ARG A 233 -0.42 2.98 -9.80
C ARG A 233 0.76 2.13 -10.28
N VAL A 234 0.70 1.52 -11.47
CA VAL A 234 1.81 0.68 -11.98
C VAL A 234 2.26 1.20 -13.34
N TRP A 235 3.57 1.25 -13.58
CA TRP A 235 4.16 1.54 -14.89
C TRP A 235 5.07 0.42 -15.35
N ARG A 236 5.29 0.33 -16.67
CA ARG A 236 6.21 -0.62 -17.28
C ARG A 236 6.81 -0.04 -18.56
N ASP A 237 8.15 -0.05 -18.67
CA ASP A 237 8.88 0.43 -19.86
C ASP A 237 8.45 1.86 -20.31
N GLY A 238 8.01 2.70 -19.35
CA GLY A 238 7.52 4.08 -19.56
C GLY A 238 6.01 4.25 -19.71
N GLU A 239 5.23 3.16 -19.81
CA GLU A 239 3.78 3.20 -20.05
C GLU A 239 2.97 2.83 -18.80
N PRO A 240 1.74 3.36 -18.63
CA PRO A 240 0.80 2.88 -17.60
C PRO A 240 0.51 1.39 -17.75
N ALA A 241 0.33 0.71 -16.62
CA ALA A 241 0.16 -0.72 -16.53
C ALA A 241 -0.82 -1.12 -15.42
N VAL A 242 -1.36 -2.33 -15.52
CA VAL A 242 -2.11 -2.99 -14.44
C VAL A 242 -1.43 -4.31 -14.10
N ARG A 243 -1.17 -4.53 -12.81
CA ARG A 243 -0.67 -5.78 -12.24
C ARG A 243 -1.86 -6.64 -11.81
N VAL A 244 -1.84 -7.90 -12.19
CA VAL A 244 -2.83 -8.91 -11.77
C VAL A 244 -2.06 -10.07 -11.14
N ALA A 245 -2.15 -10.20 -9.82
CA ALA A 245 -1.53 -11.26 -9.05
C ALA A 245 -2.55 -12.39 -8.83
N VAL A 246 -2.22 -13.60 -9.25
CA VAL A 246 -3.10 -14.78 -9.22
C VAL A 246 -2.55 -15.83 -8.27
N SER A 247 -3.13 -15.96 -7.08
CA SER A 247 -2.74 -16.99 -6.11
C SER A 247 -3.47 -18.31 -6.40
N PHE A 248 -2.80 -19.43 -6.12
CA PHE A 248 -3.32 -20.79 -6.27
C PHE A 248 -3.45 -21.50 -4.92
N MET A 249 -4.29 -22.53 -4.86
CA MET A 249 -4.50 -23.34 -3.65
C MET A 249 -3.27 -24.21 -3.32
N ASP A 250 -2.60 -24.79 -4.32
CA ASP A 250 -1.41 -25.63 -4.14
C ASP A 250 -0.24 -25.22 -5.07
N THR A 251 0.99 -25.63 -4.71
CA THR A 251 2.21 -25.30 -5.48
C THR A 251 2.37 -26.12 -6.75
N THR A 252 1.73 -27.29 -6.83
CA THR A 252 1.79 -28.15 -8.03
C THR A 252 1.05 -27.53 -9.20
N ALA A 253 -0.01 -26.76 -8.94
CA ALA A 253 -0.78 -26.06 -9.96
C ALA A 253 -0.01 -24.95 -10.70
N VAL A 254 1.03 -24.33 -10.12
CA VAL A 254 1.56 -23.03 -10.62
C VAL A 254 2.18 -23.12 -12.02
N GLU A 255 3.01 -24.13 -12.31
CA GLU A 255 3.64 -24.26 -13.64
C GLU A 255 2.69 -24.81 -14.71
N ASP A 256 1.72 -25.66 -14.34
CA ASP A 256 0.67 -26.10 -15.25
C ASP A 256 -0.33 -24.95 -15.54
N ALA A 257 -0.70 -24.18 -14.52
CA ALA A 257 -1.55 -23.00 -14.67
C ALA A 257 -0.85 -21.85 -15.39
N ARG A 258 0.48 -21.74 -15.39
CA ARG A 258 1.22 -20.85 -16.30
C ARG A 258 0.98 -21.17 -17.78
N ALA A 259 0.56 -22.39 -18.12
CA ALA A 259 0.13 -22.73 -19.47
C ALA A 259 -1.36 -22.41 -19.68
N GLU A 260 -2.23 -22.74 -18.72
CA GLU A 260 -3.68 -22.47 -18.81
C GLU A 260 -4.00 -20.97 -18.83
N VAL A 261 -3.40 -20.18 -17.93
CA VAL A 261 -3.50 -18.72 -17.91
C VAL A 261 -2.97 -18.10 -19.20
N ARG A 262 -1.94 -18.68 -19.84
CA ARG A 262 -1.51 -18.22 -21.16
C ARG A 262 -2.56 -18.50 -22.22
N GLY A 263 -3.24 -19.65 -22.19
CA GLY A 263 -4.41 -19.91 -23.05
C GLY A 263 -5.59 -18.96 -22.80
N VAL A 264 -5.80 -18.51 -21.55
CA VAL A 264 -6.79 -17.47 -21.21
C VAL A 264 -6.43 -16.11 -21.81
N LEU A 265 -5.13 -15.75 -21.79
CA LEU A 265 -4.59 -14.52 -22.36
C LEU A 265 -4.60 -14.56 -23.90
N ASP A 266 -4.20 -15.67 -24.52
CA ASP A 266 -4.27 -15.89 -25.97
C ASP A 266 -5.74 -15.85 -26.48
N GLY A 267 -6.72 -16.08 -25.60
CA GLY A 267 -8.15 -15.94 -25.85
C GLY A 267 -8.74 -14.55 -25.58
N LEU A 268 -7.92 -13.54 -25.25
CA LEU A 268 -8.29 -12.13 -25.17
C LEU A 268 -7.79 -11.41 -26.44
N ASP A 269 -8.60 -11.42 -27.51
CA ASP A 269 -8.36 -10.62 -28.73
C ASP A 269 -8.22 -9.13 -28.36
N SER A 270 -6.98 -8.66 -28.21
CA SER A 270 -6.68 -7.37 -27.60
C SER A 270 -5.27 -6.88 -28.01
N PRO A 271 -5.06 -5.56 -28.19
CA PRO A 271 -3.74 -4.99 -28.41
C PRO A 271 -2.87 -4.91 -27.12
N VAL A 272 -3.43 -5.25 -25.96
CA VAL A 272 -2.71 -5.23 -24.67
C VAL A 272 -1.47 -6.11 -24.74
N ARG A 273 -0.31 -5.54 -24.39
CA ARG A 273 0.91 -6.30 -24.16
C ARG A 273 0.89 -6.87 -22.76
N VAL A 274 1.29 -8.13 -22.62
CA VAL A 274 1.31 -8.84 -21.34
C VAL A 274 2.70 -9.40 -21.08
N TRP A 275 3.24 -9.13 -19.90
CA TRP A 275 4.46 -9.74 -19.40
C TRP A 275 4.13 -10.72 -18.26
N LEU A 276 4.69 -11.93 -18.38
CA LEU A 276 4.59 -13.00 -17.40
C LEU A 276 5.99 -13.25 -16.82
N PRO A 277 6.34 -12.62 -15.68
CA PRO A 277 7.64 -12.76 -15.03
C PRO A 277 7.94 -14.22 -14.63
N ARG A 278 9.23 -14.57 -14.63
CA ARG A 278 9.73 -15.85 -14.11
C ARG A 278 9.72 -15.87 -12.57
N ALA A 279 9.77 -17.04 -11.94
CA ALA A 279 9.85 -17.16 -10.47
C ALA A 279 10.98 -16.33 -9.82
N SER A 280 12.15 -16.26 -10.47
CA SER A 280 13.28 -15.42 -10.03
C SER A 280 13.08 -13.91 -10.21
N GLU A 281 12.06 -13.51 -10.99
CA GLU A 281 11.69 -12.12 -11.27
C GLU A 281 10.46 -11.71 -10.41
N GLN A 282 9.59 -12.67 -10.06
CA GLN A 282 8.44 -12.49 -9.17
C GLN A 282 8.82 -12.09 -7.74
N GLN A 283 9.91 -12.64 -7.20
CA GLN A 283 10.44 -12.22 -5.89
C GLN A 283 11.03 -10.78 -5.90
N ALA A 284 11.12 -10.14 -7.06
CA ALA A 284 11.50 -8.74 -7.22
C ALA A 284 10.31 -7.83 -7.62
N LEU A 285 9.07 -8.35 -7.65
CA LEU A 285 7.86 -7.62 -8.03
C LEU A 285 7.05 -7.22 -6.79
N ARG A 286 7.48 -6.16 -6.13
CA ARG A 286 6.77 -5.45 -5.05
C ARG A 286 6.56 -3.97 -5.45
N VAL A 287 5.65 -3.28 -4.77
CA VAL A 287 4.86 -2.15 -5.35
C VAL A 287 5.07 -0.84 -4.55
N ILE A 288 5.89 0.11 -5.07
CA ILE A 288 6.36 1.33 -4.37
C ILE A 288 6.81 2.41 -5.39
N SER A 289 6.49 3.73 -5.40
CA SER A 289 5.49 4.60 -4.72
C SER A 289 5.55 6.11 -5.22
N ALA A 290 5.27 6.44 -6.50
CA ALA A 290 5.37 7.83 -7.05
C ALA A 290 4.35 8.24 -8.18
N HIS A 291 4.72 9.12 -9.15
CA HIS A 291 3.82 9.88 -10.06
C HIS A 291 4.15 9.82 -11.58
N GLU A 292 3.23 10.28 -12.44
CA GLU A 292 3.25 10.11 -13.91
C GLU A 292 4.33 10.90 -14.67
N ASP A 293 4.43 12.22 -14.47
CA ASP A 293 5.39 13.09 -15.20
C ASP A 293 6.85 12.72 -14.89
N GLU A 294 7.14 12.36 -13.64
CA GLU A 294 8.47 11.96 -13.20
C GLU A 294 8.89 10.64 -13.87
N VAL A 295 7.99 9.64 -13.91
CA VAL A 295 8.25 8.31 -14.51
C VAL A 295 8.55 8.40 -16.01
N ALA A 296 7.96 9.34 -16.74
CA ALA A 296 8.31 9.59 -18.14
C ALA A 296 9.78 10.06 -18.28
N ALA A 297 10.20 11.03 -17.46
CA ALA A 297 11.58 11.51 -17.43
C ALA A 297 12.57 10.45 -16.94
N VAL A 298 12.17 9.57 -16.00
CA VAL A 298 12.93 8.37 -15.61
C VAL A 298 13.18 7.47 -16.83
N ALA A 299 12.12 7.10 -17.55
CA ALA A 299 12.22 6.14 -18.65
C ALA A 299 13.05 6.70 -19.83
N GLU A 300 12.94 8.00 -20.12
CA GLU A 300 13.75 8.66 -21.14
C GLU A 300 15.24 8.74 -20.74
N ALA A 301 15.54 9.09 -19.48
CA ALA A 301 16.92 9.23 -19.00
C ALA A 301 17.67 7.90 -18.85
N LEU A 302 16.97 6.80 -18.54
CA LEU A 302 17.55 5.46 -18.45
C LEU A 302 17.65 4.75 -19.80
N GLY A 303 16.83 5.13 -20.78
CA GLY A 303 16.71 4.49 -22.08
C GLY A 303 15.87 3.21 -22.03
N ALA A 304 15.16 2.93 -23.13
CA ALA A 304 14.14 1.88 -23.21
C ALA A 304 14.70 0.44 -23.21
N ALA A 305 15.17 -0.02 -22.05
CA ALA A 305 15.52 -1.42 -21.80
C ALA A 305 15.34 -1.80 -20.33
N GLN A 306 14.30 -2.58 -20.02
CA GLN A 306 14.19 -3.38 -18.80
C GLN A 306 14.16 -2.55 -17.50
N VAL A 307 13.20 -1.64 -17.41
CA VAL A 307 12.89 -0.89 -16.17
C VAL A 307 11.43 -1.12 -15.79
N LEU A 308 11.21 -1.51 -14.54
CA LEU A 308 9.92 -1.47 -13.88
C LEU A 308 9.97 -0.41 -12.79
N THR A 309 9.11 0.60 -12.94
CA THR A 309 8.87 1.60 -11.89
C THR A 309 7.43 1.42 -11.44
N VAL A 310 7.23 1.18 -10.15
CA VAL A 310 5.89 1.03 -9.56
C VAL A 310 5.59 2.28 -8.73
N CYS A 311 4.32 2.52 -8.39
CA CYS A 311 3.89 3.81 -7.86
C CYS A 311 2.66 3.75 -6.93
N VAL A 312 2.51 4.79 -6.11
CA VAL A 312 1.48 5.00 -5.08
C VAL A 312 1.57 6.49 -4.71
N GLU A 313 0.43 7.16 -4.57
CA GLU A 313 0.37 8.54 -4.10
C GLU A 313 0.40 8.61 -2.57
N ALA A 314 1.60 8.63 -2.01
CA ALA A 314 1.83 8.97 -0.61
C ALA A 314 2.94 10.02 -0.55
N ALA A 315 2.66 11.18 0.07
CA ALA A 315 3.68 12.19 0.30
C ALA A 315 4.63 11.76 1.45
N PRO A 316 5.90 12.20 1.45
CA PRO A 316 6.68 12.55 0.27
C PRO A 316 6.86 11.32 -0.63
N MET A 317 6.84 11.54 -1.95
CA MET A 317 6.84 10.46 -2.95
C MET A 317 8.10 9.58 -2.84
N ARG A 318 7.92 8.24 -2.94
CA ARG A 318 8.97 7.22 -2.73
C ARG A 318 9.12 6.32 -3.97
N CYS A 319 9.79 6.78 -5.02
CA CYS A 319 10.09 5.96 -6.19
C CYS A 319 11.00 4.75 -5.83
N GLU A 320 10.55 3.50 -6.02
CA GLU A 320 11.51 2.40 -6.24
C GLU A 320 11.64 2.14 -7.75
N VAL A 321 12.87 2.21 -8.26
CA VAL A 321 13.16 2.04 -9.69
C VAL A 321 13.99 0.78 -9.89
N ARG A 322 13.33 -0.29 -10.33
CA ARG A 322 13.94 -1.61 -10.54
C ARG A 322 14.42 -1.74 -11.97
N HIS A 323 15.74 -1.82 -12.14
CA HIS A 323 16.41 -1.78 -13.44
C HIS A 323 17.27 -3.03 -13.66
N TRP A 324 17.37 -3.47 -14.91
CA TRP A 324 18.29 -4.52 -15.33
C TRP A 324 19.39 -3.94 -16.24
N GLY A 325 20.64 -3.95 -15.77
CA GLY A 325 21.83 -3.73 -16.61
C GLY A 325 22.56 -2.38 -16.44
N ALA A 326 21.91 -1.35 -15.92
CA ALA A 326 22.57 -0.09 -15.53
C ALA A 326 23.22 -0.17 -14.12
N PRO A 327 24.22 0.66 -13.77
CA PRO A 327 24.74 0.80 -12.41
C PRO A 327 23.83 1.69 -11.53
N PRO A 328 23.61 1.37 -10.23
CA PRO A 328 22.78 2.18 -9.33
C PRO A 328 23.12 3.67 -9.31
N GLU A 329 24.40 4.03 -9.20
CA GLU A 329 24.87 5.43 -9.16
C GLU A 329 24.43 6.25 -10.39
N GLN A 330 24.41 5.61 -11.58
CA GLN A 330 23.97 6.27 -12.82
C GLN A 330 22.44 6.43 -12.85
N VAL A 331 21.73 5.46 -12.28
CA VAL A 331 20.27 5.44 -12.19
C VAL A 331 19.82 6.50 -11.17
N GLU A 332 20.36 6.50 -9.95
CA GLU A 332 20.11 7.51 -8.92
C GLU A 332 20.47 8.94 -9.38
N ALA A 333 21.58 9.14 -10.11
CA ALA A 333 21.94 10.45 -10.64
C ALA A 333 20.96 10.97 -11.72
N ALA A 334 20.45 10.08 -12.59
CA ALA A 334 19.40 10.44 -13.53
C ALA A 334 18.10 10.80 -12.80
N LEU A 335 17.77 10.04 -11.76
CA LEU A 335 16.53 10.18 -10.98
C LEU A 335 16.50 11.45 -10.12
N ALA A 336 17.60 11.78 -9.46
CA ALA A 336 17.76 13.05 -8.73
C ALA A 336 17.71 14.28 -9.66
N THR A 337 17.87 14.09 -10.97
CA THR A 337 17.70 15.15 -11.99
C THR A 337 16.27 15.20 -12.53
N ALA A 338 15.59 14.05 -12.64
CA ALA A 338 14.23 13.91 -13.17
C ALA A 338 13.11 14.22 -12.15
N ALA A 339 13.33 13.85 -10.88
CA ALA A 339 12.34 13.88 -9.81
C ALA A 339 12.86 14.63 -8.56
N PRO A 340 13.06 15.96 -8.62
CA PRO A 340 13.71 16.75 -7.57
C PRO A 340 12.79 16.97 -6.35
N GLY A 341 12.54 15.90 -5.60
CA GLY A 341 11.67 15.85 -4.42
C GLY A 341 11.28 14.43 -4.03
N ALA A 342 11.28 13.49 -4.97
CA ALA A 342 11.08 12.07 -4.68
C ALA A 342 12.31 11.46 -4.00
N GLN A 343 12.08 10.55 -3.04
CA GLN A 343 13.11 9.62 -2.62
C GLN A 343 13.21 8.51 -3.65
N VAL A 344 14.38 8.29 -4.24
CA VAL A 344 14.56 7.33 -5.34
C VAL A 344 15.74 6.41 -5.12
N TYR A 345 15.51 5.10 -5.30
CA TYR A 345 16.50 4.06 -5.06
C TYR A 345 16.56 3.07 -6.22
N ALA A 346 17.79 2.71 -6.59
CA ALA A 346 18.09 1.90 -7.77
C ALA A 346 18.54 0.49 -7.38
N VAL A 347 17.74 -0.53 -7.69
CA VAL A 347 17.99 -1.92 -7.28
C VAL A 347 18.38 -2.82 -8.45
N PRO A 348 19.64 -3.31 -8.51
CA PRO A 348 20.07 -4.32 -9.47
C PRO A 348 19.44 -5.68 -9.22
N SER A 349 18.89 -6.29 -10.28
CA SER A 349 18.50 -7.69 -10.23
C SER A 349 19.72 -8.63 -10.21
N GLY A 350 20.02 -9.22 -9.05
CA GLY A 350 21.03 -10.27 -8.91
C GLY A 350 21.65 -10.43 -7.51
N SER A 351 21.55 -9.42 -6.65
CA SER A 351 22.17 -9.46 -5.32
C SER A 351 21.44 -10.37 -4.35
N ARG A 352 22.21 -11.01 -3.46
CA ARG A 352 21.66 -11.75 -2.31
C ARG A 352 21.24 -10.76 -1.23
N ARG A 353 20.07 -10.14 -1.42
CA ARG A 353 19.40 -9.29 -0.43
C ARG A 353 19.43 -9.94 0.97
N ALA A 354 19.68 -9.12 1.97
CA ALA A 354 19.38 -9.37 3.37
C ALA A 354 18.78 -8.08 3.95
N LEU A 355 17.84 -8.25 4.89
CA LEU A 355 17.26 -7.15 5.65
C LEU A 355 18.03 -7.02 6.95
N LEU A 356 18.63 -5.85 7.19
CA LEU A 356 19.13 -5.46 8.50
C LEU A 356 18.00 -4.75 9.23
N ILE A 357 17.53 -5.32 10.33
CA ILE A 357 16.38 -4.83 11.09
C ILE A 357 16.89 -4.27 12.42
N LEU A 358 16.67 -2.98 12.63
CA LEU A 358 16.96 -2.26 13.86
C LEU A 358 15.65 -2.09 14.63
N ALA A 359 15.52 -2.74 15.80
CA ALA A 359 14.29 -2.71 16.60
C ALA A 359 14.57 -2.23 18.03
N GLY A 360 13.68 -1.40 18.59
CA GLY A 360 13.92 -0.71 19.86
C GLY A 360 12.71 0.10 20.36
N PRO A 361 12.80 0.70 21.57
CA PRO A 361 11.64 1.36 22.21
C PRO A 361 11.42 2.82 21.78
N ASP A 362 12.41 3.48 21.18
CA ASP A 362 12.37 4.90 20.79
C ASP A 362 12.56 5.03 19.28
N ARG A 363 11.55 5.57 18.59
CA ARG A 363 11.55 5.76 17.13
C ARG A 363 12.49 6.85 16.64
N ALA A 364 12.60 7.97 17.36
CA ALA A 364 13.48 9.06 16.96
C ALA A 364 14.94 8.60 17.08
N ALA A 365 15.28 7.93 18.18
CA ALA A 365 16.59 7.32 18.37
C ALA A 365 16.87 6.17 17.36
N LEU A 366 15.85 5.39 16.96
CA LEU A 366 16.00 4.37 15.91
C LEU A 366 16.30 5.00 14.55
N ALA A 367 15.54 6.00 14.11
CA ALA A 367 15.75 6.66 12.81
C ALA A 367 17.16 7.28 12.71
N GLU A 368 17.55 8.10 13.69
CA GLU A 368 18.89 8.72 13.74
C GLU A 368 20.01 7.66 13.81
N THR A 369 19.75 6.50 14.43
CA THR A 369 20.69 5.37 14.44
C THR A 369 20.75 4.66 13.09
N ALA A 370 19.62 4.52 12.39
CA ALA A 370 19.55 3.88 11.08
C ALA A 370 20.31 4.68 10.02
N ASP A 371 20.21 6.02 10.03
CA ASP A 371 21.01 6.90 9.15
C ASP A 371 22.52 6.69 9.37
N ARG A 372 22.98 6.69 10.62
CA ARG A 372 24.39 6.44 10.98
C ARG A 372 24.84 5.02 10.59
N VAL A 373 23.95 4.03 10.64
CA VAL A 373 24.20 2.66 10.18
C VAL A 373 24.31 2.60 8.66
N VAL A 374 23.38 3.21 7.91
CA VAL A 374 23.40 3.27 6.44
C VAL A 374 24.69 3.93 5.93
N GLU A 375 25.09 5.05 6.52
CA GLU A 375 26.35 5.72 6.17
C GLU A 375 27.57 4.81 6.42
N ARG A 376 27.64 4.13 7.57
CA ARG A 376 28.77 3.21 7.87
C ARG A 376 28.77 1.95 7.00
N LEU A 377 27.60 1.46 6.58
CA LEU A 377 27.44 0.34 5.64
C LEU A 377 27.91 0.74 4.23
N ARG A 378 27.53 1.92 3.74
CA ARG A 378 27.92 2.44 2.40
C ARG A 378 29.44 2.62 2.24
N GLN A 379 30.16 2.79 3.36
CA GLN A 379 31.62 2.90 3.38
C GLN A 379 32.35 1.54 3.29
N ASP A 380 31.66 0.39 3.38
CA ASP A 380 32.29 -0.93 3.36
C ASP A 380 32.28 -1.60 1.97
N PRO A 381 33.44 -1.75 1.29
CA PRO A 381 33.52 -2.32 -0.06
C PRO A 381 33.30 -3.85 -0.11
N ALA A 382 33.07 -4.53 1.02
CA ALA A 382 32.60 -5.91 1.02
C ALA A 382 31.07 -6.01 0.82
N LEU A 383 30.34 -4.92 1.02
CA LEU A 383 28.91 -4.79 0.79
C LEU A 383 28.65 -4.19 -0.61
N ALA A 384 27.50 -4.54 -1.17
CA ALA A 384 26.90 -3.86 -2.31
C ALA A 384 25.52 -3.33 -1.87
N GLU A 385 24.99 -2.35 -2.61
CA GLU A 385 23.56 -1.99 -2.60
C GLU A 385 22.99 -1.82 -1.17
N VAL A 386 23.35 -0.72 -0.52
CA VAL A 386 22.84 -0.33 0.80
C VAL A 386 21.69 0.67 0.61
N GLY A 387 20.47 0.15 0.78
CA GLY A 387 19.24 0.93 0.70
C GLY A 387 19.10 2.00 1.79
N PRO A 388 18.03 2.80 1.73
CA PRO A 388 17.66 3.72 2.80
C PRO A 388 17.21 2.97 4.06
N PRO A 389 17.04 3.67 5.19
CA PRO A 389 16.15 3.20 6.24
C PRO A 389 14.69 3.23 5.77
N LEU A 390 13.95 2.15 6.05
CA LEU A 390 12.52 2.01 5.83
C LEU A 390 11.80 1.82 7.18
N PRO A 391 10.69 2.52 7.46
CA PRO A 391 10.03 3.49 6.60
C PRO A 391 10.87 4.76 6.45
N GLY A 392 10.77 5.40 5.27
CA GLY A 392 11.36 6.72 5.03
C GLY A 392 10.63 7.85 5.80
N PRO A 393 10.95 9.13 5.52
CA PRO A 393 10.26 10.27 6.13
C PRO A 393 8.75 10.23 5.91
N GLY A 394 8.01 10.79 6.87
CA GLY A 394 6.54 10.84 6.88
C GLY A 394 5.97 11.96 6.00
N ALA A 395 4.67 11.90 5.73
CA ALA A 395 3.97 12.86 4.90
C ALA A 395 4.00 14.28 5.50
N PRO A 396 4.13 15.33 4.68
CA PRO A 396 3.64 16.66 5.03
C PRO A 396 2.12 16.63 5.28
N GLU A 397 1.74 16.61 6.56
CA GLU A 397 0.38 16.74 7.08
C GLU A 397 0.08 18.22 7.41
N MET A 398 -1.03 18.74 6.90
CA MET A 398 -1.55 20.06 7.27
C MET A 398 -2.32 19.97 8.59
N ARG A 399 -1.73 20.50 9.66
CA ARG A 399 -2.23 20.44 11.03
C ARG A 399 -3.09 21.66 11.35
N TYR A 400 -4.38 21.43 11.59
CA TYR A 400 -5.37 22.46 11.88
C TYR A 400 -5.62 22.60 13.38
N THR A 401 -4.98 23.59 14.03
CA THR A 401 -5.15 23.88 15.46
C THR A 401 -6.30 24.87 15.68
N LEU A 402 -7.46 24.36 16.08
CA LEU A 402 -8.72 25.13 16.16
C LEU A 402 -8.76 26.13 17.35
N ASP A 403 -8.95 27.43 17.10
CA ASP A 403 -9.32 28.40 18.16
C ASP A 403 -10.78 28.17 18.55
N ARG A 404 -10.96 27.39 19.62
CA ARG A 404 -12.26 27.14 20.26
C ARG A 404 -12.97 28.44 20.68
N ASN A 405 -12.24 29.53 20.95
CA ASN A 405 -12.84 30.82 21.27
C ASN A 405 -13.36 31.52 20.01
N ALA A 406 -12.74 31.33 18.84
CA ALA A 406 -13.24 31.84 17.56
C ALA A 406 -14.51 31.08 17.14
N ALA A 407 -14.49 29.76 17.21
CA ALA A 407 -15.68 28.93 16.98
C ALA A 407 -16.84 29.35 17.90
N ALA A 408 -16.57 29.50 19.21
CA ALA A 408 -17.59 29.93 20.17
C ALA A 408 -18.11 31.35 19.93
N ARG A 409 -17.29 32.29 19.41
CA ARG A 409 -17.75 33.63 19.00
C ARG A 409 -18.73 33.60 17.82
N LEU A 410 -18.68 32.57 16.98
CA LEU A 410 -19.61 32.36 15.87
C LEU A 410 -20.79 31.42 16.22
N GLY A 411 -20.80 30.83 17.42
CA GLY A 411 -21.82 29.88 17.87
C GLY A 411 -21.59 28.43 17.41
N LEU A 412 -20.42 28.12 16.84
CA LEU A 412 -20.11 26.83 16.23
C LEU A 412 -19.74 25.74 17.25
N THR A 413 -20.18 24.51 17.00
CA THR A 413 -19.69 23.32 17.70
C THR A 413 -18.40 22.78 17.09
N THR A 414 -17.69 21.92 17.83
CA THR A 414 -16.54 21.18 17.30
C THR A 414 -16.91 20.15 16.23
N SER A 415 -18.15 19.66 16.18
CA SER A 415 -18.60 18.75 15.12
C SER A 415 -18.80 19.51 13.81
N GLN A 416 -19.57 20.60 13.82
CA GLN A 416 -19.79 21.45 12.62
C GLN A 416 -18.48 21.89 11.98
N LEU A 417 -17.48 22.23 12.79
CA LEU A 417 -16.15 22.65 12.32
C LEU A 417 -15.33 21.48 11.77
N ALA A 418 -15.47 20.27 12.32
CA ALA A 418 -14.83 19.05 11.78
C ALA A 418 -15.50 18.55 10.49
N ASP A 419 -16.83 18.60 10.42
CA ASP A 419 -17.62 18.19 9.25
C ASP A 419 -17.35 19.12 8.05
N ALA A 420 -17.24 20.42 8.29
CA ALA A 420 -16.83 21.39 7.27
C ALA A 420 -15.37 21.23 6.83
N LEU A 421 -14.45 20.89 7.75
CA LEU A 421 -13.05 20.58 7.40
C LEU A 421 -12.94 19.33 6.54
N ARG A 422 -13.68 18.26 6.87
CA ARG A 422 -13.79 17.04 6.05
C ARG A 422 -14.26 17.35 4.63
N LEU A 423 -15.33 18.13 4.49
CA LEU A 423 -15.83 18.54 3.18
C LEU A 423 -14.86 19.45 2.41
N ALA A 424 -14.08 20.28 3.11
CA ALA A 424 -13.07 21.15 2.47
C ALA A 424 -11.82 20.39 2.01
N GLY A 425 -11.41 19.34 2.73
CA GLY A 425 -10.30 18.46 2.35
C GLY A 425 -10.66 17.37 1.33
N GLY A 426 -11.96 17.12 1.13
CA GLY A 426 -12.47 15.93 0.43
C GLY A 426 -12.62 14.76 1.41
N HIS A 427 -13.79 14.13 1.42
CA HIS A 427 -14.09 13.05 2.36
C HIS A 427 -14.84 11.90 1.67
N GLN A 428 -14.37 10.68 1.89
CA GLN A 428 -15.10 9.48 1.49
C GLN A 428 -16.21 9.20 2.52
N VAL A 429 -17.45 9.03 2.05
CA VAL A 429 -18.60 8.70 2.88
C VAL A 429 -19.34 7.47 2.34
N PRO A 430 -19.88 6.59 3.21
CA PRO A 430 -20.69 5.46 2.78
C PRO A 430 -22.06 5.94 2.28
N GLY A 431 -22.28 5.78 0.97
CA GLY A 431 -23.47 6.22 0.26
C GLY A 431 -24.61 5.20 0.20
N PRO A 432 -25.70 5.53 -0.51
CA PRO A 432 -26.86 4.65 -0.66
C PRO A 432 -26.47 3.29 -1.27
N GLY A 433 -26.74 2.20 -0.55
CA GLY A 433 -26.43 0.84 -0.97
C GLY A 433 -24.99 0.37 -0.66
N GLY A 434 -24.20 1.15 0.10
CA GLY A 434 -22.84 0.76 0.51
C GLY A 434 -21.75 1.09 -0.50
N GLN A 435 -22.07 1.81 -1.58
CA GLN A 435 -21.07 2.42 -2.47
C GLN A 435 -20.33 3.56 -1.73
N GLU A 436 -19.03 3.71 -1.95
CA GLU A 436 -18.27 4.85 -1.42
C GLU A 436 -18.46 6.08 -2.31
N LEU A 437 -18.77 7.23 -1.70
CA LEU A 437 -18.92 8.52 -2.38
C LEU A 437 -17.78 9.44 -1.94
N THR A 438 -17.12 10.11 -2.88
CA THR A 438 -16.19 11.21 -2.56
C THR A 438 -16.97 12.52 -2.56
N VAL A 439 -17.05 13.19 -1.42
CA VAL A 439 -17.75 14.48 -1.29
C VAL A 439 -16.73 15.56 -0.97
N GLN A 440 -16.67 16.60 -1.80
CA GLN A 440 -15.73 17.71 -1.66
C GLN A 440 -16.42 19.04 -1.99
N LEU A 441 -16.02 20.11 -1.30
CA LEU A 441 -16.27 21.47 -1.80
C LEU A 441 -15.51 21.68 -3.13
N GLY A 442 -16.06 22.54 -3.99
CA GLY A 442 -15.46 22.87 -5.30
C GLY A 442 -14.01 23.36 -5.19
N ALA A 443 -13.26 23.20 -6.29
CA ALA A 443 -11.81 23.34 -6.33
C ALA A 443 -11.31 24.67 -5.72
N LEU A 444 -10.66 24.57 -4.55
CA LEU A 444 -9.97 25.66 -3.89
C LEU A 444 -8.52 25.69 -4.42
N GLU A 445 -8.22 26.64 -5.32
CA GLU A 445 -6.93 26.78 -6.01
C GLU A 445 -5.71 27.01 -5.07
N ASP A 446 -5.96 27.32 -3.80
CA ASP A 446 -4.94 27.52 -2.76
C ASP A 446 -5.41 26.88 -1.42
N PRO A 447 -4.71 25.86 -0.89
CA PRO A 447 -4.99 25.28 0.43
C PRO A 447 -4.96 26.29 1.60
N LEU A 448 -4.21 27.38 1.50
CA LEU A 448 -4.14 28.44 2.51
C LEU A 448 -5.28 29.48 2.37
N ALA A 449 -5.97 29.47 1.23
CA ALA A 449 -7.18 30.27 0.98
C ALA A 449 -8.48 29.57 1.39
N GLN A 450 -8.42 28.30 1.83
CA GLN A 450 -9.59 27.48 2.16
C GLN A 450 -10.68 28.25 2.93
N GLN A 451 -11.90 28.22 2.38
CA GLN A 451 -13.09 28.76 2.99
C GLN A 451 -13.99 27.61 3.41
N LEU A 452 -14.30 27.52 4.70
CA LEU A 452 -15.24 26.54 5.22
C LEU A 452 -16.67 27.04 5.01
N LEU A 453 -17.53 26.18 4.47
CA LEU A 453 -18.97 26.40 4.48
C LEU A 453 -19.53 25.99 5.84
N LEU A 454 -20.01 26.96 6.61
CA LEU A 454 -20.43 26.80 8.01
C LEU A 454 -21.84 27.35 8.23
N ASP A 455 -22.70 26.61 8.92
CA ASP A 455 -23.98 27.13 9.38
C ASP A 455 -23.80 28.03 10.61
N LEU A 456 -24.07 29.33 10.43
CA LEU A 456 -24.05 30.34 11.48
C LEU A 456 -25.48 30.70 11.92
N ASN A 457 -26.07 29.85 12.77
CA ASN A 457 -27.39 30.00 13.41
C ASN A 457 -28.62 29.78 12.49
N GLY A 458 -28.57 28.78 11.60
CA GLY A 458 -29.58 28.53 10.58
C GLY A 458 -29.36 29.39 9.32
N THR A 459 -28.11 29.69 8.99
CA THR A 459 -27.70 30.47 7.82
C THR A 459 -26.30 30.04 7.38
N PRO A 460 -26.15 29.25 6.30
CA PRO A 460 -24.85 28.90 5.75
C PRO A 460 -24.07 30.14 5.28
N GLN A 461 -22.80 30.21 5.66
CA GLN A 461 -21.87 31.29 5.28
C GLN A 461 -20.48 30.71 5.00
N LEU A 462 -19.74 31.35 4.10
CA LEU A 462 -18.33 31.04 3.86
C LEU A 462 -17.42 31.79 4.83
N VAL A 463 -16.56 31.05 5.53
CA VAL A 463 -15.66 31.57 6.56
C VAL A 463 -14.23 31.12 6.26
N PRO A 464 -13.25 32.04 6.08
CA PRO A 464 -11.87 31.66 5.84
C PRO A 464 -11.28 30.88 7.02
N LEU A 465 -10.67 29.72 6.73
CA LEU A 465 -10.18 28.76 7.73
C LEU A 465 -9.24 29.40 8.76
N ARG A 466 -8.34 30.28 8.30
CA ARG A 466 -7.42 31.10 9.12
C ARG A 466 -8.07 32.01 10.18
N THR A 467 -9.40 32.12 10.22
CA THR A 467 -10.13 32.83 11.29
C THR A 467 -10.60 31.91 12.42
N LEU A 468 -10.52 30.59 12.22
CA LEU A 468 -10.98 29.53 13.11
C LEU A 468 -9.89 28.52 13.47
N ALA A 469 -8.83 28.39 12.66
CA ALA A 469 -7.70 27.51 12.89
C ALA A 469 -6.37 28.21 12.57
N GLU A 470 -5.35 27.91 13.37
CA GLU A 470 -3.95 28.05 12.96
C GLU A 470 -3.57 26.81 12.13
N VAL A 471 -2.72 26.99 11.11
CA VAL A 471 -2.41 25.96 10.11
C VAL A 471 -0.89 25.79 10.05
N GLU A 472 -0.40 24.62 10.44
CA GLU A 472 1.02 24.27 10.44
C GLU A 472 1.28 23.10 9.49
N LEU A 473 2.36 23.16 8.72
CA LEU A 473 2.86 22.00 7.99
C LEU A 473 3.72 21.15 8.95
N THR A 474 3.32 19.91 9.19
CA THR A 474 4.02 18.97 10.08
C THR A 474 4.33 17.66 9.35
N GLU A 475 5.36 16.92 9.76
CA GLU A 475 5.62 15.58 9.19
C GLU A 475 4.97 14.48 10.02
N ARG A 476 4.24 13.57 9.36
CA ARG A 476 3.51 12.46 9.97
C ARG A 476 3.87 11.11 9.34
N PRO A 477 4.33 10.11 10.10
CA PRO A 477 4.59 8.76 9.58
C PRO A 477 3.38 8.14 8.85
N THR A 478 3.51 7.94 7.53
CA THR A 478 2.53 7.24 6.69
C THR A 478 2.62 5.71 6.78
N THR A 479 3.81 5.21 7.13
CA THR A 479 4.08 3.78 7.33
C THR A 479 4.86 3.64 8.63
N LEU A 480 4.48 2.67 9.45
CA LEU A 480 5.14 2.29 10.70
C LEU A 480 5.43 0.80 10.68
N LEU A 481 6.58 0.40 11.22
CA LEU A 481 7.00 -1.00 11.30
C LEU A 481 7.24 -1.43 12.74
N ARG A 482 7.01 -2.72 12.99
CA ARG A 482 7.29 -3.41 14.25
C ARG A 482 7.93 -4.77 14.00
N TRP A 483 8.87 -5.15 14.87
CA TRP A 483 9.61 -6.40 14.82
C TRP A 483 9.76 -6.98 16.22
N GLU A 484 9.30 -8.20 16.45
CA GLU A 484 9.21 -8.81 17.79
C GLU A 484 8.57 -7.83 18.80
N THR A 485 7.39 -7.34 18.39
CA THR A 485 6.50 -6.39 19.09
C THR A 485 7.12 -5.09 19.58
N ARG A 486 8.20 -4.62 18.93
CA ARG A 486 8.83 -3.32 19.16
C ARG A 486 8.92 -2.51 17.88
N PRO A 487 8.84 -1.16 17.92
CA PRO A 487 9.14 -0.30 16.78
C PRO A 487 10.43 -0.68 16.06
N ALA A 488 10.39 -0.68 14.73
CA ALA A 488 11.49 -1.15 13.89
C ALA A 488 11.78 -0.20 12.70
N VAL A 489 13.02 -0.27 12.24
CA VAL A 489 13.52 0.31 10.98
C VAL A 489 14.28 -0.78 10.23
N VAL A 490 14.11 -0.86 8.93
CA VAL A 490 14.66 -1.91 8.06
C VAL A 490 15.57 -1.27 7.02
N ILE A 491 16.74 -1.85 6.81
CA ILE A 491 17.73 -1.42 5.81
C ILE A 491 17.99 -2.61 4.90
N GLU A 492 17.78 -2.45 3.59
CA GLU A 492 18.21 -3.45 2.62
C GLU A 492 19.72 -3.42 2.42
N VAL A 493 20.38 -4.58 2.40
CA VAL A 493 21.81 -4.70 2.13
C VAL A 493 22.13 -5.87 1.19
N GLY A 494 22.82 -5.60 0.09
CA GLY A 494 23.38 -6.58 -0.83
C GLY A 494 24.66 -7.23 -0.28
N ALA A 495 24.53 -8.28 0.55
CA ALA A 495 25.69 -8.95 1.16
C ALA A 495 25.81 -10.44 0.81
N LYS A 496 27.05 -10.92 0.62
CA LYS A 496 27.35 -12.33 0.32
C LYS A 496 27.14 -13.25 1.54
N ARG A 497 27.36 -12.73 2.75
CA ARG A 497 27.15 -13.39 4.04
C ARG A 497 26.61 -12.38 5.06
N ASP A 498 25.84 -12.85 6.03
CA ASP A 498 25.29 -12.00 7.10
C ASP A 498 26.36 -11.49 8.07
N GLN A 499 27.46 -12.25 8.19
CA GLN A 499 28.67 -11.86 8.90
C GLN A 499 29.35 -10.63 8.28
N ASP A 500 29.14 -10.34 6.98
CA ASP A 500 29.70 -9.15 6.33
C ASP A 500 28.97 -7.89 6.83
N ILE A 501 27.63 -7.93 6.89
CA ILE A 501 26.78 -6.85 7.44
C ILE A 501 27.05 -6.66 8.94
N LEU A 502 27.02 -7.75 9.71
CA LEU A 502 27.21 -7.71 11.16
C LEU A 502 28.62 -7.20 11.54
N ALA A 503 29.64 -7.44 10.71
CA ALA A 503 30.97 -6.88 10.92
C ALA A 503 31.02 -5.37 10.63
N ALA A 504 30.41 -4.91 9.53
CA ALA A 504 30.38 -3.50 9.16
C ALA A 504 29.69 -2.61 10.21
N ILE A 505 28.65 -3.12 10.87
CA ILE A 505 27.93 -2.37 11.93
C ILE A 505 28.50 -2.58 13.35
N ALA A 506 29.46 -3.48 13.56
CA ALA A 506 29.97 -3.81 14.89
C ALA A 506 30.65 -2.64 15.61
N GLU A 507 31.08 -1.62 14.87
CA GLU A 507 31.70 -0.39 15.38
C GLU A 507 30.67 0.73 15.63
N VAL A 508 29.42 0.57 15.20
CA VAL A 508 28.37 1.59 15.34
C VAL A 508 27.73 1.49 16.73
N PRO A 509 27.77 2.55 17.57
CA PRO A 509 27.14 2.52 18.88
C PRO A 509 25.61 2.54 18.74
N LEU A 510 24.97 1.41 19.04
CA LEU A 510 23.52 1.30 19.15
C LEU A 510 23.03 1.87 20.51
N PRO A 511 21.92 2.63 20.55
CA PRO A 511 21.31 3.08 21.79
C PRO A 511 20.85 1.94 22.71
N LEU A 512 20.68 2.25 24.00
CA LEU A 512 20.22 1.27 25.00
C LEU A 512 18.84 0.70 24.62
N GLY A 513 18.75 -0.62 24.46
CA GLY A 513 17.51 -1.31 24.09
C GLY A 513 17.26 -1.44 22.58
N VAL A 514 18.14 -0.90 21.74
CA VAL A 514 18.14 -1.17 20.29
C VAL A 514 18.87 -2.49 20.01
N THR A 515 18.27 -3.31 19.14
CA THR A 515 18.79 -4.61 18.70
C THR A 515 18.89 -4.64 17.18
N ALA A 516 19.99 -5.18 16.64
CA ALA A 516 20.16 -5.43 15.21
C ALA A 516 20.01 -6.93 14.89
N GLU A 517 19.13 -7.29 13.96
CA GLU A 517 18.99 -8.64 13.40
C GLU A 517 19.25 -8.59 11.88
N VAL A 518 19.93 -9.61 11.33
CA VAL A 518 20.09 -9.76 9.88
C VAL A 518 19.30 -10.95 9.40
N VAL A 519 18.41 -10.71 8.44
CA VAL A 519 17.38 -11.66 7.99
C VAL A 519 17.53 -11.89 6.48
N ARG A 520 17.34 -13.14 6.03
CA ARG A 520 17.46 -13.53 4.61
C ARG A 520 16.23 -14.25 4.08
N GLY A 521 16.05 -14.09 2.78
CA GLY A 521 14.93 -14.67 2.02
C GLY A 521 13.67 -13.83 2.18
N ALA A 522 12.54 -14.46 1.87
CA ALA A 522 11.21 -13.89 2.00
C ALA A 522 10.83 -13.66 3.47
N VAL A 523 11.35 -12.61 4.10
CA VAL A 523 10.64 -11.90 5.17
C VAL A 523 10.05 -10.66 4.53
N ASP A 524 8.78 -10.77 4.18
CA ASP A 524 8.00 -9.66 3.68
C ASP A 524 7.34 -8.93 4.86
N LEU A 525 7.54 -7.61 4.91
CA LEU A 525 6.83 -6.70 5.81
C LEU A 525 5.86 -5.82 4.99
N GLY A 526 5.50 -6.27 3.78
CA GLY A 526 4.86 -5.49 2.72
C GLY A 526 5.77 -4.46 2.07
N LEU A 527 7.06 -4.45 2.41
CA LEU A 527 8.05 -3.42 2.05
C LEU A 527 8.49 -3.52 0.59
#